data_AF-A0A9E5M3Z5-F1
#
_entry.id   AF-A0A9E5M3Z5-F1
#
_cell.length_a   1.000
_cell.length_b   1.000
_cell.length_c   1.000
_cell.angle_alpha   90.00
_cell.angle_beta   90.00
_cell.angle_gamma   90.00
#
_symmetry.space_group_name_H-M   'P 1'
#
loop_
_entity.id
_entity.type
_entity.pdbx_description
1 polymer ?
#
loop_
_entity_poly.entity_id
_entity_poly.type
_entity_poly.pdbx_seq_one_letter_code
_entity_poly.pdbx_strand_id
1 'polypeptide(L)' 'MVANKVGLVLVQGSESLLADRAITEVIAAKTDAQVITLSSDEIEIGVITDNLAPSLFGDQRIVVIKEIQDLDS' A
#
# COMPACT_ATOMS: atom_id res chain seq x y z
N MET A 1 25.13 -0.95 -2.87
CA MET A 1 24.00 -1.74 -2.31
C MET A 1 22.98 -0.74 -1.79
N VAL A 2 21.99 -0.36 -2.59
CA VAL A 2 20.89 0.49 -2.09
C VAL A 2 19.94 -0.44 -1.37
N ALA A 3 19.93 -0.39 -0.03
CA ALA A 3 18.93 -1.08 0.75
C ALA A 3 17.57 -0.47 0.40
N ASN A 4 16.82 -1.15 -0.47
CA ASN A 4 15.43 -0.80 -0.74
C ASN A 4 14.67 -1.03 0.55
N LYS A 5 14.47 0.03 1.34
CA LYS A 5 13.81 -0.04 2.65
C LYS A 5 12.31 -0.14 2.38
N VAL A 6 11.84 -1.34 2.04
CA VAL A 6 10.42 -1.63 1.94
C VAL A 6 9.85 -1.54 3.36
N GLY A 7 9.11 -0.47 3.63
CA GLY A 7 8.42 -0.28 4.90
C GLY A 7 7.02 -0.86 4.78
N LEU A 8 6.71 -1.91 5.53
CA LEU A 8 5.35 -2.44 5.63
C LEU A 8 4.64 -1.74 6.80
N VAL A 9 3.49 -1.15 6.53
CA VAL A 9 2.63 -0.53 7.53
C VAL A 9 1.33 -1.31 7.57
N LEU A 10 1.04 -1.92 8.73
CA LEU A 10 -0.24 -2.55 8.98
C LEU A 10 -1.10 -1.59 9.79
N VAL A 11 -2.25 -1.24 9.25
CA VAL A 11 -3.27 -0.44 9.94
C VAL A 11 -4.41 -1.37 10.27
N GLN A 12 -4.65 -1.60 11.58
CA GLN A 12 -5.75 -2.41 12.07
C GLN A 12 -6.54 -1.61 13.09
N GLY A 13 -7.86 -1.54 12.91
CA GLY A 13 -8.76 -0.86 13.84
C GLY A 13 -10.20 -1.35 13.63
N SER A 14 -11.00 -1.26 14.68
CA SER A 14 -12.44 -1.58 14.62
C SER A 14 -13.27 -0.49 13.93
N GLU A 15 -12.67 0.68 13.67
CA GLU A 15 -13.31 1.84 13.06
C GLU A 15 -12.64 2.19 11.74
N SER A 16 -13.35 1.98 10.64
CA SER A 16 -12.86 2.22 9.27
C SER A 16 -12.42 3.66 9.04
N LEU A 17 -13.13 4.64 9.61
CA LEU A 17 -12.79 6.06 9.47
C LEU A 17 -11.41 6.39 10.10
N LEU A 18 -11.07 5.76 11.22
CA LEU A 18 -9.76 5.97 11.85
C LEU A 18 -8.65 5.27 11.06
N ALA A 19 -8.94 4.08 10.50
CA ALA A 19 -8.01 3.38 9.62
C ALA A 19 -7.70 4.22 8.35
N ASP A 20 -8.73 4.77 7.71
CA ASP A 20 -8.57 5.64 6.53
C ASP A 20 -7.76 6.91 6.84
N ARG A 21 -7.94 7.49 8.04
CA ARG A 21 -7.11 8.62 8.48
C ARG A 21 -5.64 8.24 8.65
N ALA A 22 -5.36 7.11 9.28
CA ALA A 22 -3.98 6.64 9.43
C ALA A 22 -3.31 6.36 8.08
N ILE A 23 -4.03 5.75 7.13
CA ILE A 23 -3.57 5.54 5.74
C ILE A 23 -3.26 6.90 5.09
N THR A 24 -4.15 7.88 5.25
CA THR A 24 -3.97 9.23 4.70
C THR A 24 -2.72 9.91 5.25
N GLU A 25 -2.45 9.79 6.54
CA GLU A 25 -1.22 10.33 7.17
C GLU A 25 0.05 9.67 6.62
N VAL A 26 0.03 8.35 6.38
CA VAL A 26 1.17 7.61 5.79
C VAL A 26 1.43 8.06 4.37
N ILE A 27 0.38 8.22 3.56
CA ILE A 27 0.47 8.74 2.20
C ILE A 27 1.02 10.18 2.21
N ALA A 28 0.51 11.03 3.10
CA ALA A 28 0.92 12.42 3.21
C ALA A 28 2.39 12.59 3.60
N ALA A 29 2.98 11.63 4.32
CA ALA A 29 4.41 11.61 4.63
C ALA A 29 5.30 11.32 3.40
N LYS A 30 4.70 10.99 2.25
CA LYS A 30 5.35 10.54 1.03
C LYS A 30 4.79 11.28 -0.20
N THR A 31 5.03 12.59 -0.22
CA THR A 31 4.39 13.56 -1.12
C THR A 31 4.56 13.30 -2.62
N ASP A 32 5.66 12.67 -3.03
CA ASP A 32 5.97 12.38 -4.44
C ASP A 32 5.76 10.90 -4.80
N ALA A 33 5.11 10.13 -3.92
CA ALA A 33 4.89 8.72 -4.17
C ALA A 33 3.64 8.47 -5.02
N GLN A 34 3.75 7.55 -5.98
CA GLN A 34 2.60 7.01 -6.67
C GLN A 34 1.82 6.10 -5.72
N VAL A 35 0.59 6.47 -5.41
CA VAL A 35 -0.30 5.67 -4.56
C VAL A 35 -1.21 4.83 -5.43
N ILE A 36 -1.18 3.51 -5.20
CA ILE A 36 -2.14 2.56 -5.75
C ILE A 36 -2.97 2.03 -4.59
N THR A 37 -4.29 2.13 -4.68
CA THR A 37 -5.21 1.52 -3.73
C THR A 37 -5.85 0.31 -4.39
N LEU A 38 -5.77 -0.82 -3.71
CA LEU A 38 -6.38 -2.08 -4.11
C LEU A 38 -7.35 -2.52 -3.03
N SER A 39 -8.50 -3.03 -3.43
CA SER A 39 -9.40 -3.75 -2.55
C SER A 39 -9.01 -5.23 -2.47
N SER A 40 -9.41 -5.91 -1.40
CA SER A 40 -9.06 -7.33 -1.18
C SER A 40 -9.60 -8.26 -2.26
N ASP A 41 -10.74 -7.93 -2.86
CA ASP A 41 -11.35 -8.62 -3.99
C ASP A 41 -10.59 -8.45 -5.32
N GLU A 42 -9.71 -7.45 -5.41
CA GLU A 42 -8.86 -7.18 -6.57
C GLU A 42 -7.46 -7.82 -6.43
N ILE A 43 -7.20 -8.52 -5.31
CA ILE A 43 -5.90 -9.14 -5.07
C ILE A 43 -5.80 -10.48 -5.80
N GLU A 44 -4.98 -10.48 -6.83
CA GLU A 44 -4.49 -11.68 -7.50
C GLU A 44 -3.00 -11.92 -7.22
N ILE A 45 -2.57 -13.17 -7.40
CA ILE A 45 -1.17 -13.55 -7.29
C ILE A 45 -0.36 -12.72 -8.31
N GLY A 46 0.63 -11.99 -7.82
CA GLY A 46 1.50 -11.14 -8.64
C GLY A 46 1.11 -9.67 -8.67
N VAL A 47 -0.13 -9.31 -8.30
CA VAL A 47 -0.60 -7.91 -8.40
C VAL A 47 0.23 -6.97 -7.51
N ILE A 48 0.63 -7.42 -6.32
CA ILE A 48 1.48 -6.64 -5.41
C ILE A 48 2.87 -6.45 -6.03
N THR A 49 3.42 -7.49 -6.65
CA THR A 49 4.74 -7.45 -7.29
C THR A 49 4.75 -6.52 -8.50
N ASP A 50 3.70 -6.55 -9.32
CA ASP A 50 3.58 -5.70 -10.49
C ASP A 50 3.42 -4.23 -10.11
N ASN A 51 2.62 -3.94 -9.08
CA ASN A 51 2.43 -2.58 -8.60
C ASN A 51 3.67 -2.03 -7.87
N LEU A 52 4.41 -2.88 -7.14
CA LEU A 52 5.68 -2.51 -6.50
C LEU A 52 6.89 -2.58 -7.45
N ALA A 53 6.69 -2.91 -8.72
CA ALA A 53 7.78 -2.92 -9.70
C ALA A 53 8.47 -1.54 -9.74
N PRO A 54 9.82 -1.50 -9.84
CA PRO A 54 10.57 -0.26 -9.79
C PRO A 54 10.17 0.68 -10.94
N SER A 55 9.89 1.95 -10.59
CA SER A 55 9.61 2.99 -11.59
C SER A 55 10.89 3.29 -12.39
N LEU A 56 10.74 3.46 -13.70
CA LEU A 56 11.82 3.96 -14.57
C LEU A 56 12.25 5.39 -14.21
N PHE A 57 11.38 6.14 -13.52
CA PHE A 57 11.60 7.51 -13.11
C PHE A 57 12.08 7.62 -11.65
N GLY A 58 12.22 6.50 -10.94
CA GLY A 58 12.71 6.49 -9.55
C GLY A 58 11.68 6.96 -8.52
N ASP A 59 10.42 7.15 -8.92
CA ASP A 59 9.34 7.53 -8.01
C ASP A 59 9.11 6.46 -6.94
N GLN A 60 8.85 6.91 -5.72
CA GLN A 60 8.43 6.02 -4.64
C GLN A 60 7.03 5.49 -4.95
N ARG A 61 6.77 4.23 -4.63
CA ARG A 61 5.44 3.63 -4.82
C ARG A 61 4.88 3.20 -3.48
N ILE A 62 3.59 3.45 -3.29
CA ILE A 62 2.82 3.02 -2.13
C ILE A 62 1.67 2.19 -2.65
N VAL A 63 1.56 0.96 -2.15
CA VAL A 63 0.41 0.10 -2.41
C VAL A 63 -0.39 0.01 -1.11
N VAL A 64 -1.63 0.47 -1.16
CA VAL A 64 -2.59 0.38 -0.06
C VAL A 64 -3.55 -0.76 -0.37
N ILE A 65 -3.65 -1.71 0.54
CA ILE A 65 -4.61 -2.81 0.45
C ILE A 65 -5.71 -2.55 1.49
N LYS A 66 -6.95 -2.38 1.03
CA LYS A 66 -8.11 -2.23 1.90
C LYS A 66 -8.75 -3.58 2.18
N GLU A 67 -9.42 -3.67 3.33
CA GLU A 67 -10.22 -4.84 3.73
C GLU A 67 -9.48 -6.18 3.62
N ILE A 68 -8.17 -6.21 3.92
CA ILE A 68 -7.31 -7.39 3.78
C ILE A 68 -7.81 -8.59 4.61
N GLN A 69 -8.61 -8.36 5.64
CA GLN A 69 -9.23 -9.43 6.42
C GLN A 69 -10.23 -10.29 5.62
N ASP A 70 -10.75 -9.74 4.51
CA ASP A 70 -11.70 -10.42 3.64
C ASP A 70 -11.00 -11.18 2.51
N LEU A 71 -9.66 -11.23 2.50
CA LEU A 71 -8.88 -12.00 1.54
C LEU A 71 -9.05 -13.50 1.81
N ASP A 72 -9.55 -14.23 0.80
CA ASP A 72 -9.71 -15.69 0.86
C ASP A 72 -8.34 -16.40 1.02
N SER A 73 -8.33 -17.49 1.79
CA SER A 73 -7.13 -18.26 2.17
C SER A 73 -6.66 -19.27 1.12
#